data_AF-A0A177BTA5-F1
#
_entry.id   AF-A0A177BTA5-F1
#
_cell.length_a   1.000
_cell.length_b   1.000
_cell.length_c   1.000
_cell.angle_alpha   90.00
_cell.angle_beta   90.00
_cell.angle_gamma   90.00
#
_symmetry.space_group_name_H-M   'P 1'
#
loop_
_entity.id
_entity.type
_entity.pdbx_description
1 polymer ?
#
loop_
_entity_poly.entity_id
_entity_poly.type
_entity_poly.pdbx_seq_one_letter_code
_entity_poly.pdbx_strand_id
1 'polypeptide(L)'
;MSGKHPKHPATVHFPLTFTFLTGVLDAIYLASVTPATSGTVATVFKTLDIAIPTSLLPTLSYYSTILTLLTAIPAVISGALELQPVIARDGFSSKKAQAGVSHALVNDIALFGAAYNWWVRRSTTGFVPDTTNVAISAALALPASFFAAYLGGQLVYQYGMGVGRGSSAARKAQ
;
A
#
# COMPACT_ATOMS: atom_id res chain seq x y z
N MET A 1 6.65 32.21 -7.14
CA MET A 1 7.18 30.96 -7.73
C MET A 1 6.90 29.82 -6.76
N SER A 2 5.83 29.04 -6.95
CA SER A 2 5.59 27.83 -6.15
C SER A 2 6.15 26.64 -6.92
N GLY A 3 7.24 26.05 -6.43
CA GLY A 3 7.79 24.81 -6.99
C GLY A 3 6.74 23.72 -6.92
N LYS A 4 6.14 23.35 -8.05
CA LYS A 4 5.18 22.24 -8.13
C LYS A 4 5.94 20.92 -8.08
N HIS A 5 6.36 20.52 -6.88
CA HIS A 5 6.82 19.16 -6.61
C HIS A 5 5.64 18.19 -6.76
N PRO A 6 5.85 16.98 -7.30
CA PRO A 6 4.80 15.98 -7.37
C PRO A 6 4.35 15.60 -5.96
N LYS A 7 3.05 15.54 -5.73
CA LYS A 7 2.47 15.24 -4.42
C LYS A 7 2.24 13.76 -4.24
N HIS A 8 2.00 13.05 -5.35
CA HIS A 8 1.72 11.64 -5.32
C HIS A 8 2.87 10.81 -4.72
N PRO A 9 4.15 10.99 -5.14
CA PRO A 9 5.25 10.25 -4.53
C PRO A 9 5.36 10.43 -3.01
N ALA A 10 5.01 11.59 -2.46
CA ALA A 10 5.02 11.79 -1.01
C ALA A 10 3.88 11.05 -0.31
N THR A 11 2.69 11.01 -0.92
CA THR A 11 1.48 10.47 -0.28
C THR A 11 1.34 8.95 -0.40
N VAL A 12 1.95 8.30 -1.40
CA VAL A 12 1.85 6.83 -1.61
C VAL A 12 2.57 6.00 -0.56
N HIS A 13 3.57 6.54 0.13
CA HIS A 13 4.35 5.78 1.11
C HIS A 13 3.53 5.41 2.34
N PHE A 14 2.54 6.23 2.72
CA PHE A 14 1.68 5.99 3.87
C PHE A 14 0.81 4.74 3.69
N PRO A 15 -0.07 4.63 2.67
CA PRO A 15 -0.89 3.44 2.48
C PRO A 15 -0.03 2.19 2.22
N LEU A 16 1.11 2.32 1.53
CA LEU A 16 2.06 1.21 1.35
C LEU A 16 2.60 0.69 2.70
N THR A 17 3.05 1.60 3.57
CA THR A 17 3.59 1.26 4.90
C THR A 17 2.54 0.58 5.77
N PHE A 18 1.32 1.11 5.79
CA PHE A 18 0.25 0.53 6.59
C PHE A 18 -0.29 -0.78 6.01
N THR A 19 -0.27 -0.96 4.70
CA THR A 19 -0.59 -2.27 4.07
C THR A 19 0.44 -3.32 4.43
N PHE A 20 1.74 -2.95 4.37
CA PHE A 20 2.83 -3.80 4.83
C PHE A 20 2.65 -4.23 6.28
N LEU A 21 2.45 -3.25 7.18
CA LEU A 21 2.26 -3.52 8.59
C LEU A 21 1.04 -4.41 8.84
N THR A 22 -0.07 -4.15 8.17
CA THR A 22 -1.31 -4.96 8.28
C THR A 22 -1.06 -6.42 7.90
N GLY A 23 -0.49 -6.66 6.73
CA GLY A 23 -0.23 -8.02 6.24
C GLY A 23 0.75 -8.79 7.14
N VAL A 24 1.80 -8.12 7.63
CA VAL A 24 2.76 -8.75 8.54
C VAL A 24 2.13 -9.09 9.89
N LEU A 25 1.36 -8.18 10.49
CA LEU A 25 0.70 -8.43 11.78
C LEU A 25 -0.32 -9.57 11.69
N ASP A 26 -1.13 -9.60 10.63
CA ASP A 26 -2.10 -10.67 10.37
C ASP A 26 -1.40 -12.02 10.14
N ALA A 27 -0.29 -12.04 9.40
CA ALA A 27 0.50 -13.25 9.17
C ALA A 27 1.16 -13.79 10.45
N ILE A 28 1.74 -12.91 11.26
CA ILE A 28 2.35 -13.30 12.55
C ILE A 28 1.27 -13.81 13.50
N TYR A 29 0.11 -13.16 13.55
CA TYR A 29 -1.01 -13.63 14.36
C TYR A 29 -1.42 -15.06 13.95
N LEU A 30 -1.68 -15.30 12.65
CA LEU A 30 -2.03 -16.64 12.16
C LEU A 30 -0.95 -17.67 12.50
N ALA A 31 0.32 -17.33 12.31
CA ALA A 31 1.44 -18.21 12.65
C ALA A 31 1.51 -18.50 14.17
N SER A 32 1.12 -17.54 15.02
CA SER A 32 1.14 -17.69 16.48
C SER A 32 0.05 -18.62 17.01
N VAL A 33 -1.07 -18.75 16.30
CA VAL A 33 -2.21 -19.60 16.70
C VAL A 33 -2.26 -20.93 15.95
N THR A 34 -1.46 -21.08 14.89
CA THR A 34 -1.38 -22.33 14.12
C THR A 34 -0.45 -23.33 14.81
N PRO A 35 -0.91 -24.57 15.11
CA PRO A 35 -0.11 -25.54 15.88
C PRO A 35 1.27 -25.85 15.29
N ALA A 36 1.38 -25.86 13.96
CA ALA A 36 2.63 -26.16 13.27
C ALA A 36 3.70 -25.06 13.43
N THR A 37 3.31 -23.82 13.75
CA THR A 37 4.21 -22.65 13.74
C THR A 37 4.24 -21.89 15.07
N SER A 38 3.27 -22.11 15.96
CA SER A 38 3.11 -21.35 17.22
C SER A 38 4.33 -21.45 18.13
N GLY A 39 4.97 -22.63 18.22
CA GLY A 39 6.19 -22.84 18.98
C GLY A 39 7.35 -21.98 18.47
N THR A 40 7.53 -21.90 17.15
CA THR A 40 8.56 -21.05 16.52
C THR A 40 8.30 -19.57 16.81
N VAL A 41 7.06 -19.10 16.69
CA VAL A 41 6.72 -17.70 17.00
C VAL A 41 7.02 -17.38 18.47
N ALA A 42 6.65 -18.27 19.40
CA ALA A 42 6.93 -18.09 20.82
C ALA A 42 8.44 -18.03 21.10
N THR A 43 9.24 -18.90 20.47
CA THR A 43 10.70 -18.85 20.57
C THR A 43 11.26 -17.52 20.03
N VAL A 44 10.83 -17.09 18.84
CA VAL A 44 11.28 -15.82 18.25
C VAL A 44 10.94 -14.63 19.15
N PHE A 45 9.71 -14.55 19.65
CA PHE A 45 9.28 -13.48 20.54
C PHE A 45 10.12 -13.45 21.82
N LYS A 46 10.40 -14.62 22.42
CA LYS A 46 11.27 -14.71 23.59
C LYS A 46 12.72 -14.34 23.28
N THR A 47 13.29 -14.81 22.17
CA THR A 47 14.68 -14.54 21.78
C THR A 47 14.92 -13.07 21.46
N LEU A 48 13.94 -12.41 20.85
CA LEU A 48 14.00 -10.99 20.50
C LEU A 48 13.47 -10.06 21.61
N ASP A 49 13.13 -10.61 22.78
CA ASP A 49 12.53 -9.89 23.91
C ASP A 49 11.31 -9.02 23.52
N ILE A 50 10.46 -9.57 22.64
CA ILE A 50 9.23 -8.90 22.19
C ILE A 50 8.18 -9.05 23.28
N ALA A 51 8.00 -7.99 24.06
CA ALA A 51 7.02 -7.93 25.15
C ALA A 51 5.55 -7.78 24.69
N ILE A 52 5.30 -7.66 23.38
CA ILE A 52 3.94 -7.50 22.84
C ILE A 52 3.24 -8.87 22.82
N PRO A 53 2.11 -9.05 23.52
CA PRO A 53 1.35 -10.29 23.44
C PRO A 53 0.75 -10.47 22.04
N THR A 54 0.82 -11.70 21.50
CA THR A 54 0.32 -12.01 20.15
C THR A 54 -1.19 -11.76 20.00
N SER A 55 -1.94 -11.79 21.10
CA SER A 55 -3.36 -11.43 21.14
C SER A 55 -3.67 -9.96 20.82
N LEU A 56 -2.69 -9.05 20.91
CA LEU A 56 -2.84 -7.65 20.49
C LEU A 56 -2.61 -7.43 18.99
N LEU A 57 -1.98 -8.37 18.28
CA LEU A 57 -1.66 -8.21 16.87
C LEU A 57 -2.90 -7.99 15.98
N PRO A 58 -4.04 -8.70 16.18
CA PRO A 58 -5.28 -8.41 15.45
C PRO A 58 -5.78 -6.98 15.64
N THR A 59 -5.71 -6.43 16.85
CA THR A 59 -6.12 -5.05 17.12
C THR A 59 -5.21 -4.07 16.39
N LEU A 60 -3.89 -4.28 16.46
CA LEU A 60 -2.92 -3.45 15.76
C LEU A 60 -3.12 -3.51 14.24
N SER A 61 -3.35 -4.70 13.68
CA SER A 61 -3.57 -4.88 12.25
C SER A 61 -4.89 -4.26 11.77
N TYR A 62 -5.92 -4.29 12.60
CA TYR A 62 -7.19 -3.65 12.30
C TYR A 62 -7.06 -2.12 12.23
N TYR A 63 -6.36 -1.49 13.20
CA TYR A 63 -6.12 -0.05 13.16
C TYR A 63 -5.14 0.37 12.05
N SER A 64 -4.14 -0.46 11.72
CA SER A 64 -3.31 -0.20 10.54
C SER A 64 -4.10 -0.36 9.23
N THR A 65 -5.10 -1.24 9.18
CA THR A 65 -6.03 -1.31 8.04
C THR A 65 -6.80 0.00 7.88
N ILE A 66 -7.30 0.58 8.97
CA ILE A 66 -7.96 1.89 8.94
C ILE A 66 -7.00 2.99 8.46
N LEU A 67 -5.76 3.01 8.96
CA LEU A 67 -4.75 3.97 8.51
C LEU A 67 -4.42 3.81 7.03
N THR A 68 -4.39 2.58 6.52
CA THR A 68 -4.28 2.30 5.08
C THR A 68 -5.39 3.00 4.31
N LEU A 69 -6.65 2.79 4.72
CA LEU A 69 -7.82 3.37 4.06
C LEU A 69 -7.81 4.91 4.10
N LEU A 70 -7.51 5.50 5.27
CA LEU A 70 -7.49 6.95 5.43
C LEU A 70 -6.38 7.61 4.60
N THR A 71 -5.19 7.00 4.58
CA THR A 71 -4.04 7.56 3.86
C THR A 71 -4.05 7.24 2.36
N ALA A 72 -4.85 6.26 1.92
CA ALA A 72 -5.08 6.01 0.50
C ALA A 72 -5.87 7.15 -0.17
N ILE A 73 -6.74 7.85 0.55
CA ILE A 73 -7.54 8.96 0.00
C ILE A 73 -6.67 10.02 -0.70
N PRO A 74 -5.70 10.67 -0.02
CA PRO A 74 -4.84 11.65 -0.69
C PRO A 74 -3.93 11.03 -1.76
N ALA A 75 -3.52 9.76 -1.61
CA ALA A 75 -2.68 9.07 -2.58
C ALA A 75 -3.42 8.82 -3.91
N VAL A 76 -4.67 8.33 -3.85
CA VAL A 76 -5.54 8.10 -5.01
C VAL A 76 -5.85 9.40 -5.72
N ILE A 77 -6.25 10.45 -4.97
CA ILE A 77 -6.59 11.76 -5.55
C ILE A 77 -5.36 12.35 -6.26
N SER A 78 -4.21 12.40 -5.60
CA SER A 78 -3.00 12.95 -6.20
C SER A 78 -2.52 12.13 -7.40
N GLY A 79 -2.62 10.80 -7.35
CA GLY A 79 -2.27 9.90 -8.45
C GLY A 79 -3.16 10.12 -9.68
N ALA A 80 -4.48 10.22 -9.49
CA ALA A 80 -5.42 10.51 -10.55
C ALA A 80 -5.13 11.86 -11.23
N LEU A 81 -4.88 12.91 -10.44
CA LEU A 81 -4.54 14.25 -10.94
C LEU A 81 -3.20 14.28 -11.71
N GLU A 82 -2.23 13.46 -11.32
CA GLU A 82 -0.95 13.35 -12.02
C GLU A 82 -1.02 12.48 -13.29
N LEU A 83 -1.89 11.46 -13.32
CA LEU A 83 -2.08 10.54 -14.45
C LEU A 83 -2.99 11.12 -15.55
N GLN A 84 -4.05 11.84 -15.20
CA GLN A 84 -5.00 12.43 -16.15
C GLN A 84 -4.34 13.21 -17.31
N PRO A 85 -3.38 14.14 -17.08
CA PRO A 85 -2.75 14.86 -18.17
C PRO A 85 -1.85 13.97 -19.05
N VAL A 86 -1.34 12.85 -18.53
CA VAL A 86 -0.58 11.88 -19.31
C VAL A 86 -1.51 11.16 -20.28
N ILE A 87 -2.66 10.69 -19.81
CA ILE A 87 -3.67 10.03 -20.65
C ILE A 87 -4.19 11.01 -21.72
N ALA A 88 -4.50 12.25 -21.33
CA ALA A 88 -5.00 13.26 -22.27
C ALA A 88 -4.00 13.61 -23.37
N ARG A 89 -2.69 13.60 -23.06
CA ARG A 89 -1.62 13.95 -24.01
C ARG A 89 -1.17 12.77 -24.87
N ASP A 90 -0.98 11.61 -24.26
CA ASP A 90 -0.31 10.46 -24.88
C ASP A 90 -1.28 9.31 -25.24
N GLY A 91 -2.53 9.37 -24.77
CA GLY A 91 -3.52 8.31 -24.93
C GLY A 91 -3.20 7.04 -24.13
N PHE A 92 -4.18 6.13 -24.07
CA PHE A 92 -4.06 4.82 -23.39
C PHE A 92 -3.15 3.82 -24.11
N SER A 93 -2.74 4.09 -25.35
CA SER A 93 -1.79 3.25 -26.09
C SER A 93 -0.34 3.48 -25.64
N SER A 94 -0.04 4.58 -24.96
CA SER A 94 1.32 4.86 -24.49
C SER A 94 1.71 3.95 -23.33
N LYS A 95 2.95 3.42 -23.37
CA LYS A 95 3.48 2.57 -22.29
C LYS A 95 3.48 3.27 -20.92
N LYS A 96 3.69 4.58 -20.90
CA LYS A 96 3.61 5.42 -19.71
C LYS A 96 2.19 5.46 -19.12
N ALA A 97 1.16 5.69 -19.94
CA ALA A 97 -0.21 5.67 -19.48
C ALA A 97 -0.63 4.27 -19.03
N GLN A 98 -0.25 3.22 -19.76
CA GLN A 98 -0.51 1.83 -19.39
C GLN A 98 0.10 1.48 -18.04
N ALA A 99 1.37 1.81 -17.81
CA ALA A 99 2.02 1.59 -16.52
C ALA A 99 1.34 2.38 -15.39
N GLY A 100 0.92 3.63 -15.65
CA GLY A 100 0.15 4.45 -14.71
C GLY A 100 -1.19 3.84 -14.32
N VAL A 101 -1.95 3.37 -15.30
CA VAL A 101 -3.23 2.69 -15.09
C VAL A 101 -3.04 1.38 -14.36
N SER A 102 -2.06 0.55 -14.75
CA SER A 102 -1.75 -0.70 -14.06
C SER A 102 -1.33 -0.45 -12.60
N HIS A 103 -0.52 0.58 -12.35
CA HIS A 103 -0.13 0.98 -11.00
C HIS A 103 -1.36 1.34 -10.15
N ALA A 104 -2.29 2.12 -10.69
CA ALA A 104 -3.53 2.47 -10.00
C ALA A 104 -4.40 1.22 -9.73
N LEU A 105 -4.65 0.41 -10.75
CA LEU A 105 -5.49 -0.80 -10.63
C LEU A 105 -4.96 -1.80 -9.59
N VAL A 106 -3.65 -2.02 -9.56
CA VAL A 106 -3.05 -2.95 -8.57
C VAL A 106 -3.19 -2.39 -7.16
N ASN A 107 -3.01 -1.08 -6.96
CA ASN A 107 -3.28 -0.46 -5.66
C ASN A 107 -4.76 -0.54 -5.28
N ASP A 108 -5.67 -0.36 -6.23
CA ASP A 108 -7.11 -0.45 -5.98
C ASP A 108 -7.51 -1.85 -5.49
N ILE A 109 -6.92 -2.93 -6.04
CA ILE A 109 -7.12 -4.30 -5.52
C ILE A 109 -6.73 -4.40 -4.05
N ALA A 110 -5.55 -3.90 -3.67
CA ALA A 110 -5.10 -3.90 -2.28
C ALA A 110 -6.01 -3.04 -1.39
N LEU A 111 -6.47 -1.88 -1.90
CA LEU A 111 -7.36 -0.97 -1.20
C LEU A 111 -8.75 -1.59 -0.94
N PHE A 112 -9.33 -2.26 -1.93
CA PHE A 112 -10.59 -2.99 -1.77
C PHE A 112 -10.44 -4.16 -0.81
N GLY A 113 -9.30 -4.86 -0.84
CA GLY A 113 -8.97 -5.90 0.14
C GLY A 113 -8.91 -5.36 1.57
N ALA A 114 -8.26 -4.20 1.78
CA ALA A 114 -8.23 -3.51 3.06
C ALA A 114 -9.63 -3.07 3.51
N ALA A 115 -10.44 -2.54 2.58
CA ALA A 115 -11.82 -2.13 2.87
C ALA A 115 -12.70 -3.31 3.29
N TYR A 116 -12.56 -4.44 2.61
CA TYR A 116 -13.22 -5.69 2.98
C TYR A 116 -12.81 -6.15 4.38
N ASN A 117 -11.50 -6.23 4.66
CA ASN A 117 -10.99 -6.66 5.96
C ASN A 117 -11.47 -5.75 7.10
N TRP A 118 -11.44 -4.42 6.89
CA TRP A 118 -12.01 -3.48 7.84
C TRP A 118 -13.50 -3.76 8.06
N TRP A 119 -14.27 -3.89 6.99
CA TRP A 119 -15.72 -4.03 7.06
C TRP A 119 -16.17 -5.29 7.80
N VAL A 120 -15.56 -6.45 7.52
CA VAL A 120 -15.97 -7.73 8.12
C VAL A 120 -15.45 -7.91 9.54
N ARG A 121 -14.26 -7.36 9.85
CA ARG A 121 -13.66 -7.48 11.20
C ARG A 121 -14.26 -6.50 12.20
N ARG A 122 -14.90 -5.40 11.79
CA ARG A 122 -15.39 -4.32 12.69
C ARG A 122 -16.34 -4.77 13.80
N SER A 123 -17.08 -5.87 13.58
CA SER A 123 -18.00 -6.45 14.56
C SER A 123 -17.49 -7.73 15.21
N THR A 124 -16.25 -8.13 14.91
CA THR A 124 -15.63 -9.33 15.47
C THR A 124 -14.93 -8.98 16.78
N THR A 125 -15.14 -9.77 17.84
CA THR A 125 -14.50 -9.56 19.14
C THR A 125 -12.97 -9.57 19.00
N GLY A 126 -12.32 -8.52 19.48
CA GLY A 126 -10.87 -8.36 19.37
C GLY A 126 -10.36 -8.18 17.93
N PHE A 127 -11.26 -7.93 16.97
CA PHE A 127 -10.95 -7.79 15.55
C PHE A 127 -10.17 -8.97 14.96
N VAL A 128 -10.34 -10.17 15.53
CA VAL A 128 -9.58 -11.36 15.11
C VAL A 128 -9.80 -11.66 13.62
N PRO A 129 -8.75 -11.71 12.79
CA PRO A 129 -8.90 -12.09 11.38
C PRO A 129 -9.12 -13.61 11.27
N ASP A 130 -10.02 -14.01 10.38
CA ASP A 130 -10.08 -15.40 9.93
C ASP A 130 -9.01 -15.68 8.84
N THR A 131 -8.91 -16.92 8.38
CA THR A 131 -7.96 -17.30 7.32
C THR A 131 -8.18 -16.51 6.03
N THR A 132 -9.41 -16.15 5.69
CA THR A 132 -9.74 -15.35 4.51
C THR A 132 -9.19 -13.94 4.67
N ASN A 133 -9.36 -13.33 5.84
CA ASN A 133 -8.82 -12.01 6.13
C ASN A 133 -7.30 -11.97 6.03
N VAL A 134 -6.62 -12.99 6.60
CA VAL A 134 -5.16 -13.10 6.52
C VAL A 134 -4.70 -13.34 5.08
N ALA A 135 -5.41 -14.17 4.31
CA ALA A 135 -5.10 -14.36 2.89
C ALA A 135 -5.21 -13.04 2.11
N ILE A 136 -6.26 -12.25 2.37
CA ILE A 136 -6.46 -10.94 1.74
C ILE A 136 -5.36 -9.95 2.12
N SER A 137 -4.98 -9.83 3.40
CA SER A 137 -3.96 -8.85 3.81
C SER A 137 -2.54 -9.30 3.49
N ALA A 138 -2.17 -10.54 3.82
CA ALA A 138 -0.80 -11.03 3.74
C ALA A 138 -0.44 -11.66 2.39
N ALA A 139 -1.36 -12.41 1.76
CA ALA A 139 -1.08 -13.13 0.52
C ALA A 139 -1.52 -12.39 -0.74
N LEU A 140 -2.47 -11.45 -0.64
CA LEU A 140 -2.95 -10.66 -1.78
C LEU A 140 -2.47 -9.20 -1.68
N ALA A 141 -2.95 -8.43 -0.70
CA ALA A 141 -2.73 -6.99 -0.63
C ALA A 141 -1.25 -6.64 -0.51
N LEU A 142 -0.51 -7.33 0.37
CA LEU A 142 0.91 -7.08 0.56
C LEU A 142 1.77 -7.31 -0.72
N PRO A 143 1.72 -8.49 -1.39
CA PRO A 143 2.38 -8.66 -2.68
C PRO A 143 1.92 -7.69 -3.76
N ALA A 144 0.61 -7.40 -3.84
CA ALA A 144 0.08 -6.41 -4.77
C ALA A 144 0.68 -5.02 -4.53
N SER A 145 0.81 -4.59 -3.27
CA SER A 145 1.44 -3.32 -2.93
C SER A 145 2.92 -3.23 -3.32
N PHE A 146 3.69 -4.32 -3.18
CA PHE A 146 5.07 -4.35 -3.65
C PHE A 146 5.16 -4.28 -5.18
N PHE A 147 4.28 -5.01 -5.89
CA PHE A 147 4.23 -4.93 -7.35
C PHE A 147 3.79 -3.53 -7.82
N ALA A 148 2.84 -2.91 -7.13
CA ALA A 148 2.44 -1.55 -7.39
C ALA A 148 3.60 -0.57 -7.14
N ALA A 149 4.36 -0.73 -6.06
CA ALA A 149 5.56 0.07 -5.79
C ALA A 149 6.60 -0.07 -6.91
N TYR A 150 6.80 -1.28 -7.45
CA TYR A 150 7.65 -1.50 -8.63
C TYR A 150 7.16 -0.71 -9.85
N LEU A 151 5.87 -0.75 -10.16
CA LEU A 151 5.28 0.04 -11.26
C LEU A 151 5.41 1.56 -11.00
N GLY A 152 5.24 1.99 -9.75
CA GLY A 152 5.47 3.38 -9.34
C GLY A 152 6.92 3.82 -9.58
N GLY A 153 7.87 2.95 -9.23
CA GLY A 153 9.30 3.14 -9.54
C GLY A 153 9.56 3.25 -11.04
N GLN A 154 8.96 2.40 -11.87
CA GLN A 154 9.08 2.52 -13.34
C GLN A 154 8.56 3.87 -13.84
N LEU A 155 7.41 4.33 -13.34
CA LEU A 155 6.83 5.63 -13.71
C LEU A 155 7.80 6.79 -13.44
N VAL A 156 8.49 6.75 -12.30
CA VAL A 156 9.48 7.76 -11.90
C VAL A 156 10.78 7.62 -12.70
N TYR A 157 11.42 6.45 -12.64
CA TYR A 157 12.79 6.27 -13.13
C TYR A 157 12.90 6.04 -14.64
N GLN A 158 11.91 5.38 -15.26
CA GLN A 158 11.93 5.13 -16.70
C GLN A 158 11.15 6.20 -17.47
N TYR A 159 10.02 6.66 -16.94
CA TYR A 159 9.13 7.59 -17.64
C TYR A 159 9.19 9.04 -17.12
N GLY A 160 10.05 9.33 -16.13
CA GLY A 160 10.25 10.68 -15.60
C GLY A 160 9.00 11.29 -14.98
N MET A 161 8.03 10.48 -14.52
CA MET A 161 6.87 10.98 -13.79
C MET A 161 7.32 11.55 -12.45
N GLY A 162 6.90 12.77 -12.13
CA GLY A 162 7.27 13.45 -10.88
C GLY A 162 8.68 14.06 -10.86
N VAL A 163 9.59 13.66 -11.75
CA VAL A 163 10.93 14.26 -11.85
C VAL A 163 10.89 15.43 -12.84
N GLY A 164 11.00 16.67 -12.32
CA GLY A 164 11.33 17.85 -13.13
C GLY A 164 10.29 18.32 -14.15
N ARG A 165 9.17 18.91 -13.68
CA ARG A 165 8.39 19.86 -14.50
C ARG A 165 9.04 21.25 -14.62
N GLY A 166 10.13 21.50 -13.90
CA GLY A 166 10.80 22.81 -13.81
C GLY A 166 11.87 23.08 -14.88
N SER A 167 12.46 22.06 -15.51
CA SER A 167 13.57 22.27 -16.47
C SER A 167 13.08 22.57 -17.90
N SER A 168 11.91 22.08 -18.29
CA SER A 168 11.35 22.32 -19.63
C SER A 168 10.80 23.73 -19.83
N ALA A 169 10.45 24.44 -18.74
CA ALA A 169 10.00 25.83 -18.81
C ALA A 169 11.17 26.81 -19.04
N ALA A 170 12.36 26.50 -18.50
CA ALA A 170 13.56 27.32 -18.68
C ALA A 170 14.11 27.27 -20.12
N ARG A 171 13.88 26.17 -20.85
CA ARG A 171 14.33 26.01 -22.25
C ARG A 171 13.43 26.68 -23.30
N LYS A 172 12.24 27.14 -22.91
CA LYS A 172 11.33 27.89 -23.80
C LYS A 172 11.45 29.41 -23.69
N ALA A 173 12.35 29.89 -22.82
CA ALA A 173 12.59 31.30 -22.56
C ALA A 173 13.99 31.77 -22.99
N GLN A 174 14.68 30.96 -23.83
CA GLN A 174 15.93 31.33 -24.52
C GLN A 174 15.70 31.26 -26.02
#